data_AF-A0A7W2YQ09-F1
#
_entry.id   AF-A0A7W2YQ09-F1
#
_cell.length_a   1.000
_cell.length_b   1.000
_cell.length_c   1.000
_cell.angle_alpha   90.00
_cell.angle_beta   90.00
_cell.angle_gamma   90.00
#
_symmetry.space_group_name_H-M   'P 1'
#
loop_
_entity.id
_entity.type
_entity.pdbx_description
1 polymer ?
#
loop_
_entity_poly.entity_id
_entity_poly.type
_entity_poly.pdbx_seq_one_letter_code
_entity_poly.pdbx_strand_id
1 'polypeptide(L)' 'MTSEILKVKHQNTRTFIPKMSNFETSSSYEGLYLKKENTGKSISDLKLKYAR' A
#
# COMPACT_ATOMS: atom_id res chain seq x y z
N MET A 1 23.28 -23.34 -23.18
CA MET A 1 23.53 -23.52 -21.73
C MET A 1 23.29 -22.21 -20.97
N THR A 2 22.12 -21.57 -21.13
CA THR A 2 21.85 -20.23 -20.53
C THR A 2 20.41 -20.09 -20.01
N SER A 3 19.52 -21.04 -20.31
CA SER A 3 18.09 -20.99 -19.97
C SER A 3 17.75 -21.51 -18.56
N GLU A 4 18.68 -22.23 -17.91
CA GLU A 4 18.46 -22.86 -16.59
C GLU A 4 18.70 -21.88 -15.42
N ILE A 5 19.53 -20.84 -15.62
CA ILE A 5 19.96 -19.91 -14.55
C ILE A 5 18.82 -18.97 -14.13
N LEU A 6 17.81 -18.75 -14.98
CA LEU A 6 16.69 -17.85 -14.69
C LEU A 6 15.55 -18.51 -13.90
N LYS A 7 15.56 -19.83 -13.71
CA LYS A 7 14.41 -20.56 -13.17
C LYS A 7 14.39 -20.71 -11.64
N VAL A 8 15.47 -20.34 -10.94
CA VAL A 8 15.65 -20.66 -9.49
C VAL A 8 15.35 -19.48 -8.55
N LYS A 9 15.14 -18.25 -9.05
CA LYS A 9 15.12 -17.05 -8.18
C LYS A 9 13.73 -16.53 -7.75
N HIS A 10 12.68 -17.34 -7.84
CA HIS A 10 11.31 -16.87 -7.55
C HIS A 10 10.53 -17.62 -6.47
N GLN A 11 11.14 -18.55 -5.74
CA GLN A 11 10.40 -19.32 -4.73
C GLN A 11 10.48 -18.77 -3.29
N ASN A 12 11.29 -17.73 -3.03
CA ASN A 12 11.47 -17.23 -1.66
C ASN A 12 11.74 -15.71 -1.57
N THR A 13 11.20 -14.92 -2.49
CA THR A 13 11.19 -13.46 -2.33
C THR A 13 10.03 -13.11 -1.41
N ARG A 14 10.31 -12.99 -0.11
CA ARG A 14 9.32 -12.51 0.87
C ARG A 14 8.86 -11.13 0.43
N THR A 15 7.65 -11.04 -0.10
CA THR A 15 7.07 -9.76 -0.50
C THR A 15 6.76 -8.95 0.74
N PHE A 16 7.13 -7.68 0.74
CA PHE A 16 6.71 -6.78 1.79
C PHE A 16 5.21 -6.52 1.64
N ILE A 17 4.44 -6.93 2.65
CA ILE A 17 3.02 -6.63 2.75
C ILE A 17 2.87 -5.60 3.86
N PRO A 18 2.59 -4.31 3.54
CA PRO A 18 2.36 -3.31 4.56
C PRO A 18 1.14 -3.69 5.40
N LYS A 19 1.28 -3.57 6.72
CA LYS A 19 0.16 -3.76 7.64
C LYS A 19 -0.57 -2.45 7.82
N MET A 20 -1.89 -2.43 7.59
CA MET A 20 -2.72 -1.24 7.83
C MET A 20 -2.63 -0.74 9.27
N SER A 21 -2.47 -1.64 10.24
CA SER A 21 -2.24 -1.29 11.65
C SER A 21 -1.01 -0.39 11.84
N ASN A 22 0.04 -0.59 11.05
CA ASN A 22 1.24 0.24 11.14
C ASN A 22 0.97 1.65 10.60
N PHE A 23 0.17 1.77 9.54
CA PHE A 23 -0.24 3.06 9.00
C PHE A 23 -1.12 3.83 10.00
N GLU A 24 -2.09 3.17 10.64
CA GLU A 24 -2.94 3.75 11.67
C GLU A 24 -2.13 4.20 12.90
N THR A 25 -1.21 3.35 13.37
CA THR A 25 -0.32 3.67 14.50
C THR A 25 0.56 4.87 14.16
N SER A 26 1.19 4.86 12.98
CA SER A 26 2.06 5.95 12.54
C SER A 26 1.29 7.27 12.39
N SER A 27 0.06 7.22 11.86
CA SER A 27 -0.81 8.39 11.74
C SER A 27 -1.17 8.95 13.12
N SER A 28 -1.41 8.07 14.10
CA SER A 28 -1.79 8.48 15.46
C SER A 28 -0.68 9.25 16.18
N TYR A 29 0.60 8.94 15.92
CA TYR A 29 1.71 9.73 16.46
C TYR A 29 1.73 11.18 15.96
N GLU A 30 1.22 11.40 14.75
CA GLU A 30 1.06 12.73 14.14
C GLU A 30 -0.28 13.39 14.51
N GLY A 31 -1.07 12.78 15.41
CA GLY A 31 -2.41 13.25 15.79
C GLY A 31 -3.47 13.07 14.70
N LEU A 32 -3.21 12.22 13.69
CA LEU A 32 -4.11 11.95 12.58
C LEU A 32 -4.91 10.66 12.83
N TYR A 33 -6.21 10.69 12.51
CA TYR A 33 -7.10 9.54 12.63
C TYR A 33 -7.85 9.26 11.33
N LEU A 34 -7.96 7.98 10.96
CA LEU A 34 -8.77 7.59 9.81
C LEU A 34 -10.26 7.77 10.10
N LYS A 35 -10.85 8.65 9.31
CA LYS A 35 -12.30 8.86 9.23
C LYS A 35 -12.95 7.69 8.49
N LYS A 36 -13.88 7.00 9.14
CA LYS A 36 -14.63 5.84 8.58
C LYS A 36 -15.61 6.21 7.44
N GLU A 37 -15.82 7.49 7.22
CA GLU A 37 -16.83 8.10 6.32
C GLU A 37 -16.49 8.06 4.82
N ASN A 38 -15.34 7.50 4.42
CA ASN A 38 -14.91 7.45 3.01
C ASN A 38 -15.00 6.07 2.35
N THR A 39 -15.80 5.14 2.89
CA THR A 39 -16.11 3.87 2.23
C THR A 39 -16.92 4.13 0.96
N GLY A 40 -16.27 4.33 -0.18
CA GLY A 40 -16.93 4.46 -1.47
C GLY A 40 -16.35 5.48 -2.45
N LYS A 41 -15.35 6.29 -2.05
CA LYS A 41 -14.67 7.19 -2.99
C LYS A 41 -13.40 6.55 -3.53
N SER A 42 -13.23 6.59 -4.84
CA SER A 42 -11.98 6.15 -5.46
C SER A 42 -10.87 7.19 -5.27
N ILE A 43 -9.63 6.75 -5.38
CA ILE A 43 -8.46 7.66 -5.37
C ILE A 43 -8.55 8.67 -6.52
N SER A 44 -9.08 8.26 -7.69
CA SER A 44 -9.33 9.15 -8.82
C SER A 44 -10.32 10.27 -8.47
N ASP A 45 -11.41 9.97 -7.77
CA ASP A 45 -12.41 10.97 -7.38
C ASP A 45 -11.81 11.98 -6.40
N LEU A 46 -10.99 11.51 -5.47
CA LEU A 46 -10.28 12.38 -4.51
C LEU A 46 -9.28 13.29 -5.24
N LYS A 47 -8.51 12.75 -6.17
CA LYS A 47 -7.57 13.54 -6.97
C LYS A 47 -8.30 14.60 -7.79
N LEU A 48 -9.39 14.26 -8.47
CA LEU A 48 -10.17 15.22 -9.25
C LEU A 48 -10.75 16.34 -8.37
N LYS A 49 -11.24 15.99 -7.17
CA LYS A 49 -11.83 16.96 -6.25
C LYS A 49 -10.80 17.96 -5.67
N TYR A 50 -9.58 17.49 -5.40
CA TYR A 50 -8.59 18.26 -4.63
C TYR A 50 -7.35 18.69 -5.43
N ALA A 51 -7.19 18.27 -6.68
CA ALA A 51 -6.20 18.80 -7.61
C ALA A 51 -6.60 20.22 -8.01
N ARG A 52 -6.24 21.18 -7.17
CA ARG A 52 -6.18 22.60 -7.54
C ARG A 52 -4.78 22.92 -8.04
#